data_AF-A0A344UAI4-F1
#
_entry.id   AF-A0A344UAI4-F1
#
_cell.length_a   1.000
_cell.length_b   1.000
_cell.length_c   1.000
_cell.angle_alpha   90.00
_cell.angle_beta   90.00
_cell.angle_gamma   90.00
#
_symmetry.space_group_name_H-M   'P 1'
#
loop_
_entity.id
_entity.type
_entity.pdbx_description
1 polymer ?
#
loop_
_entity_poly.entity_id
_entity_poly.type
_entity_poly.pdbx_seq_one_letter_code
_entity_poly.pdbx_strand_id
1 'polypeptide(L)'
;MQLDKNELWAGTFHGRHDGAPAKVTATLDDTRPDPYVWTCTCGASRSFPTQDGVFDTAWRHTHPTRLDRLRAWAARLLRTRATR
;
A
#
# COMPACT_ATOMS: atom_id res chain seq x y z
N MET A 1 19.29 -7.08 -7.24
CA MET A 1 18.69 -6.61 -5.97
C MET A 1 18.88 -7.73 -4.98
N GLN A 2 19.80 -7.54 -4.04
CA GLN A 2 20.10 -8.51 -2.99
C GLN A 2 19.16 -8.15 -1.84
N LEU A 3 18.13 -8.96 -1.61
CA LEU A 3 17.30 -8.83 -0.41
C LEU A 3 18.23 -9.04 0.79
N ASP A 4 18.24 -8.09 1.73
CA ASP A 4 18.93 -8.26 3.01
C ASP A 4 18.44 -9.54 3.67
N LYS A 5 19.32 -10.29 4.35
CA LYS A 5 19.07 -11.66 4.82
C LYS A 5 17.83 -11.82 5.72
N ASN A 6 17.28 -10.72 6.23
CA ASN A 6 16.13 -10.70 7.12
C ASN A 6 14.85 -10.19 6.43
N GLU A 7 14.93 -9.74 5.17
CA GLU A 7 13.77 -9.38 4.36
C GLU A 7 13.29 -10.59 3.56
N LEU A 8 12.30 -11.29 4.09
CA LEU A 8 11.65 -12.40 3.40
C LEU A 8 10.59 -11.87 2.44
N TRP A 9 10.60 -12.34 1.20
CA TRP A 9 9.60 -11.94 0.20
C TRP A 9 8.24 -12.55 0.55
N ALA A 10 7.23 -11.69 0.78
CA ALA A 10 5.88 -12.12 1.15
C ALA A 10 4.94 -12.19 -0.06
N GLY A 11 5.04 -11.26 -1.01
CA GLY A 11 4.20 -11.28 -2.21
C GLY A 11 4.35 -10.07 -3.13
N THR A 12 3.73 -10.15 -4.31
CA THR A 12 3.68 -9.04 -5.28
C THR A 12 2.28 -8.88 -5.83
N PHE A 13 1.78 -7.64 -5.86
CA PHE A 13 0.47 -7.27 -6.35
C PHE A 13 0.62 -6.30 -7.52
N HIS A 14 -0.13 -6.56 -8.60
CA HIS A 14 -0.14 -5.71 -9.78
C HIS A 14 -1.52 -5.06 -9.91
N GLY A 15 -1.56 -3.78 -10.23
CA GLY A 15 -2.80 -3.06 -10.47
C GLY A 15 -2.56 -1.76 -11.22
N ARG A 16 -3.45 -0.78 -11.02
CA ARG A 16 -3.33 0.54 -11.67
C ARG A 16 -3.74 1.66 -10.73
N HIS A 17 -2.99 2.75 -10.78
CA HIS A 17 -3.35 4.04 -10.20
C HIS A 17 -3.61 5.03 -11.33
N ASP A 18 -4.81 5.62 -11.40
CA ASP A 18 -5.15 6.67 -12.38
C ASP A 18 -4.76 6.33 -13.84
N GLY A 19 -4.82 5.04 -14.19
CA GLY A 19 -4.45 4.52 -15.51
C GLY A 19 -2.97 4.15 -15.67
N ALA A 20 -2.07 4.52 -14.76
CA ALA A 20 -0.69 4.08 -14.75
C ALA A 20 -0.53 2.70 -14.06
N PRO A 21 0.36 1.81 -14.55
CA PRO A 21 0.68 0.56 -13.87
C PRO A 21 1.19 0.79 -12.45
N ALA A 22 0.68 0.00 -11.52
CA ALA A 22 1.09 -0.02 -10.13
C ALA A 22 1.60 -1.40 -9.76
N LYS A 23 2.74 -1.47 -9.08
CA LYS A 23 3.24 -2.70 -8.48
C LYS A 23 3.45 -2.46 -7.00
N VAL A 24 2.88 -3.34 -6.18
CA VAL A 24 3.13 -3.38 -4.74
C VAL A 24 3.94 -4.63 -4.41
N THR A 25 5.03 -4.46 -3.69
CA THR A 25 5.86 -5.55 -3.16
C THR A 25 5.64 -5.61 -1.66
N ALA A 26 5.23 -6.77 -1.15
CA ALA A 26 5.15 -7.04 0.27
C ALA A 26 6.39 -7.84 0.72
N THR A 27 7.03 -7.37 1.78
CA THR A 27 8.19 -7.98 2.43
C THR A 27 7.91 -8.17 3.91
N LEU A 28 8.59 -9.14 4.50
CA LEU A 28 8.62 -9.41 5.94
C LEU A 28 10.02 -9.08 6.45
N ASP A 29 10.12 -8.18 7.42
CA ASP A 29 11.33 -7.81 8.16
C ASP A 29 11.10 -8.09 9.64
N ASP A 30 11.53 -9.27 10.10
CA ASP A 30 11.34 -9.74 11.48
C ASP A 30 12.13 -8.92 12.53
N THR A 31 12.92 -7.94 12.11
CA THR A 31 13.63 -7.04 13.03
C THR A 31 12.77 -5.88 13.52
N ARG A 32 11.59 -5.67 12.91
CA ARG A 32 10.70 -4.55 13.21
C ARG A 32 9.51 -4.98 14.08
N PRO A 33 8.99 -4.07 14.92
CA PRO A 33 7.76 -4.32 15.68
C PRO A 33 6.53 -4.51 14.77
N ASP A 34 6.52 -3.88 13.60
CA ASP A 34 5.57 -4.13 12.51
C ASP A 34 6.32 -4.80 11.36
N PRO A 35 6.41 -6.13 11.34
CA PRO A 35 7.38 -6.82 10.51
C PRO A 35 6.91 -6.92 9.05
N TYR A 36 5.61 -6.78 8.75
CA TYR A 36 5.12 -6.83 7.38
C TYR A 36 5.06 -5.44 6.76
N VAL A 37 5.77 -5.25 5.65
CA VAL A 37 5.81 -3.97 4.94
C VAL A 37 5.37 -4.18 3.51
N TRP A 38 4.58 -3.26 2.96
CA TRP A 38 4.44 -3.17 1.51
C TRP A 38 4.90 -1.82 0.98
N THR A 39 5.47 -1.86 -0.23
CA THR A 39 5.95 -0.68 -0.97
C THR A 39 5.35 -0.69 -2.38
N CYS A 40 4.84 0.45 -2.83
CA CYS A 40 4.30 0.64 -4.17
C CYS A 40 5.24 1.44 -5.06
N THR A 41 5.22 1.17 -6.36
CA THR A 41 5.88 2.00 -7.38
C THR A 41 5.38 3.45 -7.43
N CYS A 42 4.23 3.76 -6.83
CA CYS A 42 3.76 5.14 -6.68
C CYS A 42 4.45 5.91 -5.53
N GLY A 43 5.33 5.25 -4.76
CA GLY A 43 6.02 5.83 -3.61
C GLY A 43 5.29 5.63 -2.27
N ALA A 44 4.07 5.09 -2.27
CA ALA A 44 3.38 4.73 -1.04
C ALA A 44 4.03 3.50 -0.38
N SER A 45 4.13 3.53 0.95
CA SER A 45 4.54 2.38 1.75
C SER A 45 3.79 2.32 3.07
N ARG A 46 3.66 1.13 3.63
CA ARG A 46 3.00 0.94 4.93
C ARG A 46 3.45 -0.33 5.62
N SER A 47 3.52 -0.26 6.94
CA SER A 47 3.88 -1.38 7.83
C SER A 47 2.66 -1.93 8.57
N PHE A 48 2.69 -3.22 8.89
CA PHE A 48 1.62 -3.96 9.55
C PHE A 48 2.20 -4.99 10.52
N PRO A 49 1.49 -5.26 11.63
CA PRO A 49 1.86 -6.31 12.56
C PRO A 49 1.56 -7.73 12.04
N THR A 50 0.66 -7.87 11.06
CA THR A 50 0.19 -9.17 10.57
C THR A 50 0.24 -9.28 9.05
N GLN A 51 0.40 -10.52 8.57
CA GLN A 51 0.44 -10.85 7.14
C GLN A 51 -0.87 -10.48 6.43
N ASP A 52 -2.02 -10.76 7.06
CA ASP A 52 -3.32 -10.45 6.47
C ASP A 52 -3.49 -8.95 6.25
N GLY A 53 -3.00 -8.13 7.19
CA GLY A 53 -3.04 -6.67 7.09
C GLY A 53 -2.25 -6.15 5.89
N VAL A 54 -1.05 -6.69 5.64
CA VAL A 54 -0.21 -6.27 4.51
C VAL A 54 -0.84 -6.67 3.17
N PHE A 55 -1.43 -7.86 3.07
CA PHE A 55 -2.02 -8.35 1.82
C PHE A 55 -3.35 -7.67 1.48
N ASP A 56 -4.26 -7.53 2.43
CA ASP A 56 -5.54 -6.84 2.22
C ASP A 56 -5.33 -5.39 1.79
N THR A 57 -4.39 -4.70 2.42
CA THR A 57 -4.11 -3.31 2.10
C THR A 57 -3.33 -3.14 0.81
N ALA A 58 -2.36 -4.02 0.51
CA ALA A 58 -1.67 -4.05 -0.77
C ALA A 58 -2.64 -4.31 -1.94
N TRP A 59 -3.59 -5.24 -1.76
CA TRP A 59 -4.64 -5.52 -2.74
C TRP A 59 -5.55 -4.31 -2.94
N ARG A 60 -6.13 -3.74 -1.87
CA ARG A 60 -7.00 -2.56 -1.97
C ARG A 60 -6.28 -1.35 -2.57
N HIS A 61 -4.98 -1.22 -2.31
CA HIS A 61 -4.18 -0.14 -2.87
C HIS A 61 -4.04 -0.28 -4.39
N THR A 62 -3.73 -1.47 -4.89
CA THR A 62 -3.57 -1.74 -6.33
C THR A 62 -4.91 -1.79 -7.09
N HIS A 63 -5.99 -2.16 -6.38
CA HIS A 63 -7.34 -2.31 -6.92
C HIS A 63 -8.35 -1.45 -6.14
N PRO A 64 -8.29 -0.11 -6.29
CA PRO A 64 -9.19 0.77 -5.58
C PRO A 64 -10.63 0.53 -6.05
N THR A 65 -11.52 0.25 -5.09
CA THR A 65 -12.95 0.09 -5.39
C THR A 65 -13.59 1.44 -5.73
N ARG A 66 -14.80 1.42 -6.30
CA ARG A 66 -15.57 2.67 -6.54
C ARG A 66 -15.80 3.46 -5.25
N LEU A 67 -15.98 2.75 -4.13
CA LEU A 67 -16.17 3.36 -2.82
C LEU A 67 -14.88 4.02 -2.29
N ASP A 68 -13.72 3.42 -2.55
CA ASP A 68 -12.43 4.04 -2.21
C ASP A 68 -12.19 5.33 -3.01
N ARG A 69 -12.57 5.35 -4.29
CA ARG A 69 -12.52 6.57 -5.11
C ARG A 69 -13.46 7.65 -4.58
N LEU A 70 -14.67 7.30 -4.17
CA LEU A 70 -15.62 8.23 -3.56
C LEU A 70 -15.08 8.80 -2.24
N ARG A 71 -14.49 7.96 -1.37
CA ARG A 71 -13.85 8.41 -0.13
C ARG A 71 -12.67 9.34 -0.41
N ALA A 72 -11.82 9.01 -1.38
CA ALA A 72 -10.70 9.87 -1.77
C ALA A 72 -11.18 11.23 -2.30
N TRP A 73 -12.24 11.25 -3.11
CA TRP A 73 -12.88 12.48 -3.58
C TRP A 73 -13.46 13.31 -2.42
N ALA A 74 -14.21 12.68 -1.51
CA ALA A 74 -14.77 13.36 -0.35
C ALA A 74 -13.67 13.94 0.56
N ALA A 75 -12.60 13.20 0.80
CA ALA A 75 -11.44 13.68 1.55
C ALA A 75 -10.72 14.84 0.85
N ARG A 76 -10.76 14.92 -0.48
CA ARG A 76 -10.22 16.06 -1.24
C ARG A 76 -11.08 17.30 -1.06
N LEU A 77 -12.40 17.17 -1.14
CA LEU A 77 -13.34 18.28 -0.92
C LEU A 77 -13.28 18.86 0.50
N LEU A 78 -13.19 18.00 1.51
CA LEU A 78 -13.07 18.44 2.90
C LEU A 78 -11.76 19.20 3.14
N ARG A 79 -10.64 18.73 2.58
CA ARG A 79 -9.35 19.43 2.66
C ARG A 79 -9.38 20.81 2.02
N THR A 80 -10.03 20.97 0.87
CA THR A 80 -10.18 22.28 0.22
C THR A 80 -11.12 23.24 0.97
N ARG A 81 -12.00 22.72 1.83
CA ARG A 81 -12.87 23.55 2.69
C ARG A 81 -12.19 23.98 3.97
N ALA A 82 -11.28 23.17 4.52
CA ALA A 82 -10.56 23.48 5.75
C ALA A 82 -9.48 24.57 5.58
N THR A 83 -9.13 24.91 4.33
CA THR A 83 -8.16 25.98 3.99
C THR A 83 -8.82 27.30 3.60
N ARG A 84 -10.14 27.45 3.78
CA ARG A 84 -10.90 28.69 3.56
C ARG A 84 -11.36 29.27 4.88
#